data_AF-A0A2H6EKW3-F1
#
_entry.id   AF-A0A2H6EKW3-F1
#
_cell.length_a   1.000
_cell.length_b   1.000
_cell.length_c   1.000
_cell.angle_alpha   90.00
_cell.angle_beta   90.00
_cell.angle_gamma   90.00
#
_symmetry.space_group_name_H-M   'P 1'
#
loop_
_entity.id
_entity.type
_entity.pdbx_description
1 polymer ?
#
loop_
_entity_poly.entity_id
_entity_poly.type
_entity_poly.pdbx_seq_one_letter_code
_entity_poly.pdbx_strand_id
1 'polypeptide(L)'
;MAPAIISVFIPIILFLVTGVIIVTLIYYHSREKQMMIEKGLSPEEMSKFLEKKRRYSPYTMLKIGIVTIFFGLGIGLGMMVEESSGADYAVPLFLFTLTGLGFVIAFFATEKLEKQKKNEELV
;
A
#
# COMPACT_ATOMS: atom_id res chain seq x y z
N MET A 1 -34.12 -11.96 13.95
CA MET A 1 -34.43 -10.77 13.11
C MET A 1 -33.35 -9.68 13.21
N ALA A 2 -32.78 -9.37 14.38
CA ALA A 2 -31.69 -8.38 14.50
C ALA A 2 -30.38 -8.67 13.71
N PRO A 3 -29.84 -9.90 13.64
CA PRO A 3 -28.53 -10.13 12.99
C PRO A 3 -28.55 -9.97 11.47
N ALA A 4 -29.70 -10.24 10.83
CA ALA A 4 -29.86 -10.13 9.37
C ALA A 4 -29.90 -8.67 8.89
N ILE A 5 -30.33 -7.75 9.76
CA ILE A 5 -30.32 -6.31 9.45
C ILE A 5 -28.87 -5.82 9.49
N ILE A 6 -28.15 -6.17 10.56
CA ILE A 6 -26.76 -5.74 10.76
C ILE A 6 -25.85 -6.20 9.60
N SER A 7 -26.01 -7.43 9.10
CA SER A 7 -25.19 -7.95 8.00
C SER A 7 -25.37 -7.20 6.68
N VAL A 8 -26.54 -6.63 6.41
CA VAL A 8 -26.82 -5.85 5.18
C VAL A 8 -26.29 -4.41 5.31
N PHE A 9 -26.31 -3.84 6.51
CA PHE A 9 -25.83 -2.47 6.74
C PHE A 9 -24.31 -2.35 6.65
N ILE A 10 -23.56 -3.39 7.04
CA ILE A 10 -22.09 -3.39 6.98
C ILE A 10 -21.56 -3.03 5.58
N PRO A 11 -21.89 -3.74 4.49
CA PRO A 11 -21.37 -3.41 3.17
C PRO A 11 -21.84 -2.04 2.68
N ILE A 12 -23.09 -1.66 2.96
CA ILE A 12 -23.65 -0.35 2.56
C ILE A 12 -22.84 0.80 3.17
N ILE A 13 -22.58 0.73 4.47
CA ILE A 13 -21.80 1.75 5.18
C ILE A 13 -20.36 1.76 4.64
N LEU A 14 -19.77 0.59 4.39
CA LEU A 14 -18.42 0.46 3.85
C LEU A 14 -18.28 1.15 2.48
N PHE A 15 -19.25 0.92 1.58
CA PHE A 15 -19.28 1.58 0.27
C PHE A 15 -19.49 3.10 0.38
N LEU A 16 -20.39 3.55 1.25
CA LEU A 16 -20.63 4.98 1.46
C LEU A 16 -19.39 5.70 2.00
N VAL A 17 -18.77 5.16 3.05
CA VAL A 17 -17.57 5.76 3.66
C VAL A 17 -16.42 5.77 2.66
N THR A 18 -16.20 4.67 1.96
CA THR A 18 -15.16 4.58 0.92
C THR A 18 -15.43 5.59 -0.21
N GLY A 19 -16.67 5.70 -0.66
CA GLY A 19 -17.07 6.66 -1.68
C GLY A 19 -16.81 8.11 -1.26
N VAL A 20 -17.18 8.47 -0.03
CA VAL A 20 -16.92 9.82 0.53
C VAL A 20 -15.43 10.13 0.59
N ILE A 21 -14.61 9.17 1.04
CA ILE A 21 -13.14 9.32 1.09
C ILE A 21 -12.58 9.56 -0.31
N ILE A 22 -12.98 8.76 -1.29
CA ILE A 22 -12.51 8.89 -2.68
C ILE A 22 -12.90 10.25 -3.26
N VAL A 23 -14.16 10.66 -3.11
CA VAL A 23 -14.65 11.96 -3.61
C VAL A 23 -13.89 13.10 -2.95
N THR A 24 -13.64 13.00 -1.64
CA THR A 24 -12.90 14.01 -0.88
C THR A 24 -11.44 14.11 -1.36
N LEU A 25 -10.78 12.97 -1.59
CA LEU A 25 -9.42 12.93 -2.15
C LEU A 25 -9.36 13.58 -3.54
N ILE A 26 -10.31 13.26 -4.42
CA ILE A 26 -10.39 13.85 -5.77
C ILE A 26 -10.63 15.36 -5.67
N TYR A 27 -11.52 15.80 -4.78
CA TYR A 27 -11.83 17.21 -4.56
C TYR A 27 -10.59 18.00 -4.11
N TYR A 28 -9.87 17.52 -3.10
CA TYR A 28 -8.64 18.17 -2.64
C TYR A 28 -7.57 18.20 -3.73
N HIS A 29 -7.39 17.10 -4.47
CA HIS A 29 -6.41 17.04 -5.55
C HIS A 29 -6.75 18.01 -6.70
N SER A 30 -8.04 18.25 -6.96
CA SER A 30 -8.50 19.25 -7.92
C SER A 30 -8.24 20.68 -7.43
N ARG A 31 -8.52 20.96 -6.15
CA ARG A 31 -8.26 22.28 -5.55
C ARG A 31 -6.79 22.64 -5.48
N GLU A 32 -5.90 21.68 -5.21
CA GLU A 32 -4.45 21.91 -5.27
C GLU A 32 -4.03 22.45 -6.64
N LYS A 33 -4.56 21.86 -7.73
CA LYS A 33 -4.26 22.29 -9.10
C LYS A 33 -4.79 23.70 -9.39
N GLN A 34 -6.01 24.00 -8.96
CA GLN A 34 -6.61 25.33 -9.14
C GLN A 34 -5.79 26.40 -8.41
N MET A 35 -5.39 26.14 -7.16
CA MET A 35 -4.58 27.08 -6.38
C MET A 35 -3.18 27.31 -6.98
N MET A 36 -2.59 26.29 -7.62
CA MET A 36 -1.32 26.47 -8.35
C MET A 36 -1.50 27.35 -9.59
N ILE A 37 -2.64 27.25 -10.29
CA ILE A 37 -2.97 28.09 -11.46
C ILE A 37 -3.20 29.54 -11.01
N GLU A 38 -3.94 29.76 -9.92
CA GLU A 38 -4.19 31.08 -9.33
C GLU A 38 -2.90 31.79 -8.88
N LYS A 39 -1.87 31.02 -8.48
CA LYS A 39 -0.55 31.54 -8.11
C LYS A 39 0.36 31.85 -9.30
N GLY A 40 -0.12 31.65 -10.53
CA GLY A 40 0.61 32.02 -11.76
C GLY A 40 1.74 31.07 -12.15
N LEU A 41 1.77 29.84 -11.62
CA LEU A 41 2.72 28.81 -12.07
C LEU A 41 2.46 28.48 -13.55
N SER A 42 3.50 28.50 -14.37
CA SER A 42 3.34 28.15 -15.78
C SER A 42 2.93 26.66 -15.92
N PRO A 43 2.18 26.27 -16.96
CA PRO A 43 1.80 24.88 -17.19
C PRO A 43 3.01 23.93 -17.27
N GLU A 44 4.16 24.44 -17.71
CA GLU A 44 5.43 23.71 -17.84
C GLU A 44 6.14 23.52 -16.48
N GLU A 45 6.02 24.48 -15.58
CA GLU A 45 6.51 24.32 -14.20
C GLU A 45 5.60 23.36 -13.44
N MET A 46 4.29 23.45 -13.65
CA MET A 46 3.31 22.56 -13.03
C MET A 46 3.45 21.11 -13.48
N SER A 47 3.73 20.87 -14.76
CA SER A 47 4.01 19.52 -15.28
C SER A 47 5.29 18.95 -14.69
N LYS A 48 6.37 19.74 -14.59
CA LYS A 48 7.64 19.32 -13.96
C LYS A 48 7.48 18.99 -12.47
N PHE A 49 6.73 19.78 -11.71
CA PHE A 49 6.44 19.51 -10.29
C PHE A 49 5.57 18.26 -10.11
N LEU A 50 4.56 18.08 -10.97
CA LEU A 50 3.66 16.92 -10.91
C LEU A 50 4.34 15.64 -11.39
N GLU A 51 5.20 15.68 -12.43
CA GLU A 51 6.00 14.55 -12.89
C GLU A 51 6.98 14.06 -11.82
N LYS A 52 7.60 14.98 -11.07
CA LYS A 52 8.45 14.62 -9.93
C LYS A 52 7.66 13.89 -8.84
N LYS A 53 6.41 14.27 -8.60
CA LYS A 53 5.51 13.64 -7.60
C LYS A 53 4.92 12.30 -8.08
N ARG A 54 4.72 12.13 -9.39
CA ARG A 54 4.11 10.93 -10.01
C ARG A 54 5.08 9.82 -10.34
N ARG A 55 6.39 10.03 -10.20
CA ARG A 55 7.38 8.97 -10.40
C ARG A 55 7.23 7.96 -9.24
N TYR A 56 6.29 7.03 -9.39
CA TYR A 56 6.18 5.84 -8.57
C TYR A 56 7.60 5.26 -8.50
N SER A 57 8.20 5.25 -7.30
CA SER A 57 9.51 4.66 -7.13
C SER A 57 9.40 3.22 -7.67
N PRO A 58 10.22 2.81 -8.66
CA PRO A 58 10.17 1.44 -9.18
C PRO A 58 10.36 0.40 -8.04
N TYR A 59 10.97 0.82 -6.94
CA TYR A 59 11.17 0.04 -5.74
C TYR A 59 9.89 -0.17 -4.91
N THR A 60 8.85 0.65 -5.07
CA THR A 60 7.55 0.42 -4.42
C THR A 60 6.92 -0.89 -4.89
N MET A 61 7.03 -1.20 -6.19
CA MET A 61 6.52 -2.46 -6.74
C MET A 61 7.31 -3.67 -6.21
N LEU A 62 8.62 -3.51 -6.02
CA LEU A 62 9.48 -4.52 -5.40
C LEU A 62 9.11 -4.76 -3.92
N LYS A 63 8.84 -3.69 -3.14
CA LYS A 63 8.36 -3.82 -1.75
C LYS A 63 7.09 -4.65 -1.67
N ILE A 64 6.11 -4.34 -2.54
CA ILE A 64 4.83 -5.05 -2.59
C ILE A 64 5.06 -6.52 -2.96
N GLY A 65 5.91 -6.80 -3.96
CA GLY A 65 6.24 -8.16 -4.38
C GLY A 65 6.83 -9.01 -3.25
N ILE A 66 7.85 -8.50 -2.56
CA ILE A 66 8.49 -9.20 -1.44
C ILE A 66 7.47 -9.50 -0.34
N VAL A 67 6.70 -8.48 0.09
CA VAL A 67 5.70 -8.65 1.16
C VAL A 67 4.63 -9.67 0.75
N THR A 68 4.18 -9.65 -0.50
CA THR A 68 3.14 -10.58 -1.00
C THR A 68 3.63 -12.03 -1.00
N ILE A 69 4.91 -12.28 -1.34
CA ILE A 69 5.50 -13.62 -1.28
C ILE A 69 5.51 -14.13 0.17
N PHE A 70 5.99 -13.31 1.10
CA PHE A 70 6.04 -13.69 2.52
C PHE A 70 4.65 -13.85 3.14
N PHE A 71 3.68 -13.05 2.70
CA PHE A 71 2.28 -13.19 3.09
C PHE A 71 1.70 -14.53 2.63
N GLY A 72 1.93 -14.91 1.37
CA GLY A 72 1.52 -16.21 0.83
C GLY A 72 2.18 -17.38 1.55
N LEU A 73 3.49 -17.28 1.82
CA LEU A 73 4.22 -18.27 2.61
C LEU A 73 3.72 -18.36 4.06
N GLY A 74 3.38 -17.23 4.66
CA GLY A 74 2.78 -17.13 5.99
C GLY A 74 1.49 -17.94 6.11
N ILE A 75 0.59 -17.77 5.14
CA ILE A 75 -0.66 -18.54 5.08
C ILE A 75 -0.37 -20.02 4.80
N GLY A 76 0.42 -20.31 3.76
CA GLY A 76 0.66 -21.69 3.33
C GLY A 76 1.31 -22.54 4.42
N LEU A 77 2.39 -22.04 5.05
CA LEU A 77 3.05 -22.75 6.15
C LEU A 77 2.18 -22.78 7.40
N GLY A 78 1.44 -21.71 7.67
CA GLY A 78 0.49 -21.66 8.76
C GLY A 78 -0.54 -22.78 8.68
N MET A 79 -1.15 -22.99 7.50
CA MET A 79 -2.14 -24.03 7.28
C MET A 79 -1.55 -25.44 7.39
N MET A 80 -0.34 -25.66 6.85
CA MET A 80 0.33 -26.96 6.97
C MET A 80 0.65 -27.32 8.43
N VAL A 81 1.04 -26.32 9.24
CA VAL A 81 1.32 -26.54 10.65
C VAL A 81 0.03 -26.73 11.43
N GLU A 82 -1.02 -25.97 11.14
CA GLU A 82 -2.34 -26.15 11.76
C GLU A 82 -2.89 -27.57 11.52
N GLU A 83 -2.81 -28.07 10.28
CA GLU A 83 -3.29 -29.40 9.92
C GLU A 83 -2.49 -30.54 10.59
N SER A 84 -1.18 -30.34 10.81
CA SER A 84 -0.31 -31.37 11.41
C SER A 84 -0.24 -31.33 12.93
N SER A 85 -0.36 -30.16 13.54
CA SER A 85 -0.20 -29.96 15.00
C SER A 85 -1.52 -29.72 15.73
N GLY A 86 -2.62 -29.44 15.02
CA GLY A 86 -3.91 -29.07 15.60
C GLY A 86 -3.88 -27.72 16.34
N ALA A 87 -2.87 -26.89 16.08
CA ALA A 87 -2.72 -25.59 16.70
C ALA A 87 -3.45 -24.52 15.87
N ASP A 88 -4.68 -24.18 16.25
CA ASP A 88 -5.52 -23.16 15.59
C ASP A 88 -4.88 -21.76 15.54
N TYR A 89 -3.81 -21.52 16.32
CA TYR A 89 -3.06 -20.27 16.32
C TYR A 89 -1.88 -20.27 15.32
N ALA A 90 -1.60 -21.37 14.64
CA ALA A 90 -0.48 -21.48 13.72
C ALA A 90 -0.61 -20.51 12.55
N VAL A 91 -1.76 -20.46 11.86
CA VAL A 91 -1.99 -19.52 10.76
C VAL A 91 -1.73 -18.06 11.13
N PRO A 92 -2.36 -17.47 12.18
CA PRO A 92 -2.07 -16.09 12.54
C PRO A 92 -0.61 -15.89 12.95
N LEU A 93 0.01 -16.85 13.65
CA LEU A 93 1.41 -16.75 14.05
C LEU A 93 2.36 -16.71 12.85
N PHE A 94 2.22 -17.63 11.89
CA PHE A 94 3.05 -17.67 10.69
C PHE A 94 2.77 -16.48 9.77
N LEU A 95 1.51 -16.06 9.64
CA LEU A 95 1.14 -14.88 8.87
C LEU A 95 1.83 -13.62 9.40
N PHE A 96 1.73 -13.32 10.70
CA PHE A 96 2.35 -12.13 11.26
C PHE A 96 3.88 -12.19 11.25
N THR A 97 4.47 -13.34 11.58
CA THR A 97 5.93 -13.48 11.66
C THR A 97 6.59 -13.44 10.28
N LEU A 98 6.08 -14.20 9.30
CA LEU A 98 6.65 -14.23 7.95
C LEU A 98 6.38 -12.95 7.19
N THR A 99 5.15 -12.42 7.24
CA THR A 99 4.85 -11.12 6.59
C THR A 99 5.66 -10.00 7.23
N GLY A 100 5.81 -10.00 8.56
CA GLY A 100 6.67 -9.05 9.28
C GLY A 100 8.12 -9.12 8.82
N LEU A 101 8.66 -10.34 8.67
CA LEU A 101 10.00 -10.55 8.11
C LEU A 101 10.09 -10.04 6.67
N GLY A 102 9.07 -10.27 5.86
CA GLY A 102 8.95 -9.76 4.49
C GLY A 102 9.02 -8.23 4.42
N PHE A 103 8.38 -7.52 5.36
CA PHE A 103 8.48 -6.06 5.46
C PHE A 103 9.90 -5.60 5.78
N VAL A 104 10.58 -6.25 6.72
CA VAL A 104 11.96 -5.92 7.09
C VAL A 104 12.90 -6.13 5.91
N ILE A 105 12.79 -7.27 5.22
CA ILE A 105 13.59 -7.57 4.04
C ILE A 105 13.29 -6.59 2.91
N ALA A 106 12.02 -6.29 2.66
CA ALA A 106 11.60 -5.32 1.65
C ALA A 106 12.20 -3.94 1.92
N PHE A 107 12.21 -3.50 3.18
CA PHE A 107 12.81 -2.21 3.57
C PHE A 107 14.31 -2.18 3.26
N PHE A 108 15.08 -3.14 3.75
CA PHE A 108 16.53 -3.15 3.53
C PHE A 108 16.91 -3.33 2.05
N ALA A 109 16.21 -4.20 1.33
CA ALA A 109 16.46 -4.45 -0.09
C ALA A 109 16.25 -3.17 -0.92
N THR A 110 15.17 -2.44 -0.66
CA THR A 110 14.87 -1.22 -1.39
C THR A 110 15.70 -0.02 -0.95
N GLU A 111 16.04 0.10 0.33
CA GLU A 111 16.95 1.14 0.82
C GLU A 111 18.34 1.02 0.17
N LYS A 112 18.84 -0.22 0.01
CA LYS A 112 20.12 -0.47 -0.67
C LYS A 112 20.08 -0.05 -2.15
N LEU A 113 19.00 -0.40 -2.85
CA LEU A 113 18.84 -0.08 -4.26
C LEU A 113 18.62 1.42 -4.52
N GLU A 114 17.87 2.11 -3.66
CA GLU A 114 17.68 3.56 -3.72
C GLU A 114 19.01 4.31 -3.51
N LYS A 115 19.85 3.84 -2.58
CA LYS A 115 21.20 4.41 -2.37
C LYS A 115 22.13 4.21 -3.57
N GLN A 116 22.11 3.04 -4.20
CA GLN A 116 22.93 2.77 -5.39
C GLN A 116 22.53 3.67 -6.56
N LYS A 117 21.24 3.78 -6.84
CA LYS A 117 20.74 4.63 -7.93
C LYS A 117 21.09 6.10 -7.71
N LYS A 118 21.02 6.59 -6.47
CA LYS A 118 21.40 7.96 -6.15
C LYS A 118 22.90 8.24 -6.39
N ASN A 119 23.76 7.25 -6.17
CA ASN A 119 25.20 7.38 -6.42
C ASN A 119 25.53 7.36 -7.92
N GLU A 120 24.82 6.58 -8.73
CA GLU A 120 24.96 6.58 -10.19
C GLU A 120 24.50 7.88 -10.84
N GLU A 121 23.49 8.56 -10.29
CA GLU A 121 23.03 9.87 -10.77
C GLU A 121 23.99 11.04 -10.40
N LEU A 122 25.00 10.80 -9.54
CA LEU A 122 25.96 11.81 -9.06
C LEU A 122 27.37 11.70 -9.70
N VAL A 123 27.60 10.71 -10.58
CA VAL A 123 28.84 10.51 -11.34
C VAL A 123 28.60 10.85 -12.81
#